data_AF-A0A7Z9W6P0-F1
#
_entry.id   AF-A0A7Z9W6P0-F1
#
_cell.length_a   1.000
_cell.length_b   1.000
_cell.length_c   1.000
_cell.angle_alpha   90.00
_cell.angle_beta   90.00
_cell.angle_gamma   90.00
#
_symmetry.space_group_name_H-M   'P 1'
#
loop_
_entity.id
_entity.type
_entity.pdbx_description
1 polymer ?
#
loop_
_entity_poly.entity_id
_entity_poly.type
_entity_poly.pdbx_seq_one_letter_code
_entity_poly.pdbx_strand_id
1 'polypeptide(L)'
;MKLKLITVPLAITLMIAGVSAQGLSGNFKMTGVHVQYYDVARDSSAAAEDVGSTHDFALSWPSAASEQFAWDVNTFEPGDMIANPETPEAIANIGYAGLVAAAGIDLTVQLNEDGTFEVPTSTYPTTDTENCSTFSSIPTIQDQGIYEWDGEDDRGGFGIVESGIFDLFSMDPTDVNNGYINVYRASDSDDIRHVIIGWTAVDGTGSASGIDSEGNLNRQLGISTAPADEDFVTGLNASAGMSLNVGDHVTFGDNWPYDEAVNANWGYIF
;
A
#
# COMPACT_ATOMS: atom_id res chain seq x y z
N MET A 1 -16.38 30.37 -68.75
CA MET A 1 -15.05 30.69 -68.20
C MET A 1 -14.87 29.87 -66.92
N LYS A 2 -13.89 28.95 -66.95
CA LYS A 2 -13.28 28.15 -65.87
C LYS A 2 -14.15 27.66 -64.70
N LEU A 3 -14.39 26.33 -64.70
CA LEU A 3 -14.66 25.50 -63.52
C LEU A 3 -13.66 25.84 -62.38
N LYS A 4 -14.14 25.95 -61.15
CA LYS A 4 -13.32 25.81 -59.94
C LYS A 4 -13.95 24.74 -59.06
N LEU A 5 -13.09 23.83 -58.61
CA LEU A 5 -13.36 22.57 -57.93
C LEU A 5 -12.74 22.64 -56.51
N ILE A 6 -13.29 21.81 -55.59
CA ILE A 6 -12.75 21.33 -54.28
C ILE A 6 -12.65 22.43 -53.19
N THR A 7 -12.94 22.23 -51.89
CA THR A 7 -12.89 21.03 -51.04
C THR A 7 -13.79 21.20 -49.81
N VAL A 8 -14.60 20.19 -49.50
CA VAL A 8 -15.28 20.07 -48.20
C VAL A 8 -14.40 19.16 -47.33
N PRO A 9 -13.79 19.64 -46.23
CA PRO A 9 -13.28 18.72 -45.22
C PRO A 9 -14.49 18.15 -44.47
N LEU A 10 -14.92 16.97 -44.89
CA LEU A 10 -15.78 16.13 -44.08
C LEU A 10 -14.93 15.63 -42.91
N ALA A 11 -14.99 16.33 -41.77
CA ALA A 11 -14.48 15.80 -40.51
C ALA A 11 -15.44 14.67 -40.09
N ILE A 12 -15.12 13.46 -40.51
CA ILE A 12 -15.62 12.26 -39.85
C ILE A 12 -14.91 12.25 -38.49
N THR A 13 -15.56 12.81 -37.47
CA THR A 13 -15.22 12.47 -36.09
C THR A 13 -15.68 11.04 -35.89
N LEU A 14 -14.81 10.12 -36.29
CA LEU A 14 -14.90 8.72 -35.89
C LEU A 14 -14.62 8.76 -34.39
N MET A 15 -15.66 8.80 -33.56
CA MET A 15 -15.54 8.25 -32.22
C MET A 15 -15.25 6.77 -32.42
N ILE A 16 -13.97 6.45 -32.52
CA ILE A 16 -13.46 5.19 -32.04
C ILE A 16 -13.62 5.31 -30.52
N ALA A 17 -14.82 5.01 -30.01
CA ALA A 17 -14.85 4.29 -28.74
C ALA A 17 -14.01 3.04 -29.04
N GLY A 18 -12.92 2.85 -28.30
CA GLY A 18 -11.97 1.76 -28.50
C GLY A 18 -12.71 0.49 -28.92
N VAL A 19 -12.50 0.08 -30.17
CA VAL A 19 -12.95 -1.21 -30.65
C VAL A 19 -12.15 -2.21 -29.81
N SER A 20 -12.83 -2.83 -28.86
CA SER A 20 -12.41 -3.97 -28.03
C SER A 20 -11.05 -4.57 -28.43
N ALA A 21 -9.98 -4.18 -27.72
CA ALA A 21 -8.87 -5.09 -27.49
C ALA A 21 -9.45 -6.26 -26.69
N GLN A 22 -9.05 -7.49 -27.00
CA GLN A 22 -9.61 -8.70 -26.37
C GLN A 22 -9.69 -8.50 -24.85
N GLY A 23 -10.89 -8.55 -24.27
CA GLY A 23 -11.03 -8.28 -22.84
C GLY A 23 -10.34 -9.38 -22.03
N LEU A 24 -9.46 -8.99 -21.10
CA LEU A 24 -8.94 -9.90 -20.09
C LEU A 24 -10.10 -10.36 -19.19
N SER A 25 -10.57 -11.60 -19.36
CA SER A 25 -11.69 -12.12 -18.58
C SER A 25 -11.35 -13.40 -17.83
N GLY A 26 -11.96 -13.57 -16.67
CA GLY A 26 -11.74 -14.75 -15.84
C GLY A 26 -11.94 -14.50 -14.35
N ASN A 27 -11.92 -15.58 -13.59
CA ASN A 27 -11.91 -15.56 -12.13
C ASN A 27 -10.50 -15.88 -11.65
N PHE A 28 -9.87 -14.91 -11.01
CA PHE A 28 -8.49 -14.99 -10.54
C PHE A 28 -8.46 -15.07 -9.02
N LYS A 29 -7.67 -16.02 -8.51
CA LYS A 29 -7.40 -16.14 -7.08
C LYS A 29 -5.97 -15.68 -6.82
N MET A 30 -5.79 -14.83 -5.81
CA MET A 30 -4.45 -14.41 -5.42
C MET A 30 -3.67 -15.57 -4.80
N THR A 31 -2.45 -15.78 -5.28
CA THR A 31 -1.57 -16.86 -4.82
C THR A 31 -0.19 -16.39 -4.35
N GLY A 32 0.03 -15.08 -4.38
CA GLY A 32 1.18 -14.37 -3.84
C GLY A 32 0.86 -12.87 -3.81
N VAL A 33 1.39 -12.16 -2.83
CA VAL A 33 1.22 -10.71 -2.69
C VAL A 33 2.49 -10.11 -2.14
N HIS A 34 3.03 -9.14 -2.88
CA HIS A 34 4.17 -8.35 -2.47
C HIS A 34 3.73 -6.89 -2.44
N VAL A 35 3.68 -6.31 -1.25
CA VAL A 35 3.35 -4.89 -1.06
C VAL A 35 4.47 -4.27 -0.26
N GLN A 36 4.95 -3.14 -0.76
CA GLN A 36 5.97 -2.33 -0.13
C GLN A 36 5.45 -0.89 -0.05
N TYR A 37 5.38 -0.34 1.15
CA TYR A 37 5.01 1.05 1.36
C TYR A 37 6.27 1.87 1.56
N TYR A 38 6.29 3.09 1.01
CA TYR A 38 7.36 4.05 1.26
C TYR A 38 6.75 5.24 1.97
N ASP A 39 6.88 5.26 3.30
CA ASP A 39 6.34 6.30 4.12
C ASP A 39 7.31 7.49 4.17
N VAL A 40 6.85 8.65 3.70
CA VAL A 40 7.68 9.85 3.56
C VAL A 40 7.03 11.01 4.31
N ALA A 41 7.83 11.74 5.09
CA ALA A 41 7.41 12.97 5.73
C ALA A 41 6.99 13.99 4.66
N ARG A 42 5.75 14.47 4.70
CA ARG A 42 5.26 15.46 3.74
C ARG A 42 5.27 16.87 4.31
N ASP A 43 5.29 17.85 3.43
CA ASP A 43 5.03 19.24 3.81
C ASP A 43 3.56 19.37 4.21
N SER A 44 3.33 19.85 5.44
CA SER A 44 2.03 19.90 6.10
C SER A 44 1.30 21.24 5.89
N SER A 45 1.79 22.09 4.99
CA SER A 45 1.32 23.48 4.86
C SER A 45 -0.02 23.69 4.15
N ALA A 46 -0.70 22.61 3.68
CA ALA A 46 -1.87 22.74 2.80
C ALA A 46 -3.19 22.14 3.33
N ALA A 47 -3.18 21.12 4.20
CA ALA A 47 -4.41 20.46 4.66
C ALA A 47 -4.94 21.04 5.99
N ALA A 48 -6.26 21.02 6.18
CA ALA A 48 -6.89 21.47 7.42
C ALA A 48 -6.61 20.52 8.60
N GLU A 49 -6.39 19.24 8.29
CA GLU A 49 -6.02 18.16 9.21
C GLU A 49 -4.58 18.30 9.74
N ASP A 50 -3.75 19.11 9.08
CA ASP A 50 -2.35 19.34 9.45
C ASP A 50 -2.19 20.41 10.54
N VAL A 51 -3.27 21.08 10.93
CA VAL A 51 -3.26 22.12 11.95
C VAL A 51 -2.89 21.50 13.30
N GLY A 52 -1.65 21.74 13.72
CA GLY A 52 -1.09 21.20 14.97
C GLY A 52 -0.31 19.90 14.79
N SER A 53 -0.15 19.41 13.56
CA SER A 53 0.79 18.32 13.25
C SER A 53 2.22 18.76 13.51
N THR A 54 3.04 17.83 14.00
CA THR A 54 4.49 17.97 14.10
C THR A 54 5.16 16.94 13.21
N HIS A 55 6.40 17.19 12.81
CA HIS A 55 7.25 16.19 12.18
C HIS A 55 8.07 15.39 13.21
N ASP A 56 7.67 15.47 14.48
CA ASP A 56 8.35 14.83 15.59
C ASP A 56 7.81 13.40 15.77
N PHE A 57 8.73 12.44 15.81
CA PHE A 57 8.44 11.09 16.28
C PHE A 57 8.58 11.05 17.80
N ALA A 58 7.47 10.87 18.49
CA ALA A 58 7.41 10.84 19.95
C ALA A 58 6.83 9.53 20.47
N LEU A 59 7.40 9.03 21.57
CA LEU A 59 6.83 7.94 22.35
C LEU A 59 5.80 8.51 23.32
N SER A 60 4.56 8.05 23.23
CA SER A 60 3.43 8.62 23.98
C SER A 60 2.77 7.58 24.88
N TRP A 61 2.44 7.96 26.12
CA TRP A 61 1.73 7.10 27.07
C TRP A 61 0.46 7.78 27.60
N PRO A 62 -0.68 7.07 27.74
CA PRO A 62 -0.90 5.67 27.36
C PRO A 62 -1.09 5.45 25.85
N SER A 63 -1.26 6.53 25.07
CA SER A 63 -1.40 6.50 23.61
C SER A 63 -1.09 7.88 23.03
N ALA A 64 -0.81 7.96 21.73
CA ALA A 64 -0.61 9.24 21.03
C ALA A 64 -1.89 10.10 20.97
N ALA A 65 -3.08 9.49 20.94
CA ALA A 65 -4.35 10.23 20.89
C ALA A 65 -4.75 10.91 22.21
N SER A 66 -4.22 10.46 23.35
CA SER A 66 -4.53 11.01 24.68
C SER A 66 -3.33 10.87 25.61
N GLU A 67 -2.22 11.49 25.21
CA GLU A 67 -0.97 11.44 25.97
C GLU A 67 -1.10 12.11 27.36
N GLN A 68 -0.54 11.47 28.37
CA GLN A 68 -0.22 12.05 29.67
C GLN A 68 1.27 12.31 29.81
N PHE A 69 2.07 11.62 29.00
CA PHE A 69 3.52 11.75 28.91
C PHE A 69 3.94 11.50 27.46
N ALA A 70 4.85 12.32 26.96
CA ALA A 70 5.43 12.22 25.64
C ALA A 70 6.95 12.44 25.71
N TRP A 71 7.68 11.70 24.89
CA TRP A 71 9.13 11.84 24.76
C TRP A 71 9.52 11.89 23.28
N ASP A 72 10.09 13.01 22.84
CA ASP A 72 10.56 13.19 21.48
C ASP A 72 11.80 12.33 21.23
N VAL A 73 11.73 11.47 20.22
CA VAL A 73 12.81 10.55 19.84
C VAL A 73 13.58 11.10 18.65
N ASN A 74 12.86 11.59 17.63
CA ASN A 74 13.47 12.14 16.42
C ASN A 74 12.54 13.15 15.76
N THR A 75 13.08 13.96 14.84
CA THR A 75 12.30 14.89 14.01
C THR A 75 12.65 14.64 12.54
N PHE A 76 11.65 14.62 11.67
CA PHE A 76 11.82 14.43 10.24
C PHE A 76 11.68 15.78 9.50
N GLU A 77 12.43 15.95 8.42
CA GLU A 77 12.20 17.04 7.47
C GLU A 77 11.28 16.55 6.33
N PRO A 78 10.48 17.44 5.70
CA PRO A 78 9.72 17.06 4.50
C PRO A 78 10.62 16.44 3.43
N GLY A 79 10.26 15.23 2.99
CA GLY A 79 11.01 14.40 2.04
C GLY A 79 11.79 13.25 2.69
N ASP A 80 11.94 13.24 4.02
CA ASP A 80 12.60 12.14 4.73
C ASP A 80 11.76 10.87 4.71
N MET A 81 12.40 9.72 4.49
CA MET A 81 11.77 8.41 4.63
C MET A 81 11.63 8.06 6.12
N ILE A 82 10.40 7.84 6.56
CA ILE A 82 10.06 7.49 7.93
C ILE A 82 10.12 5.96 8.11
N ALA A 83 9.47 5.23 7.20
CA ALA A 83 9.40 3.78 7.24
C ALA A 83 9.27 3.19 5.83
N ASN A 84 9.63 1.91 5.70
CA ASN A 84 9.46 1.14 4.47
C ASN A 84 8.95 -0.27 4.80
N PRO A 85 7.71 -0.41 5.30
CA PRO A 85 7.17 -1.72 5.63
C PRO A 85 6.87 -2.52 4.37
N GLU A 86 7.23 -3.80 4.41
CA GLU A 86 7.11 -4.73 3.30
C GLU A 86 6.43 -6.02 3.77
N THR A 87 5.61 -6.62 2.91
CA THR A 87 5.00 -7.92 3.18
C THR A 87 6.07 -9.00 3.39
N PRO A 88 5.86 -9.95 4.32
CA PRO A 88 6.81 -11.04 4.56
C PRO A 88 7.15 -11.85 3.30
N GLU A 89 8.43 -12.22 3.13
CA GLU A 89 8.92 -12.97 1.97
C GLU A 89 8.16 -14.30 1.74
N ALA A 90 7.66 -14.91 2.81
CA ALA A 90 6.89 -16.15 2.76
C ALA A 90 5.57 -16.02 1.95
N ILE A 91 4.96 -14.83 1.92
CA ILE A 91 3.73 -14.55 1.15
C ILE A 91 4.00 -13.75 -0.13
N ALA A 92 5.18 -13.11 -0.24
CA ALA A 92 5.64 -12.44 -1.44
C ALA A 92 5.95 -13.40 -2.59
N ASN A 93 6.34 -14.63 -2.28
CA ASN A 93 6.66 -15.64 -3.29
C ASN A 93 5.41 -16.16 -4.02
N ILE A 94 5.36 -15.89 -5.34
CA ILE A 94 4.30 -16.32 -6.25
C ILE A 94 4.21 -17.85 -6.28
N GLY A 95 2.99 -18.39 -6.11
CA GLY A 95 2.69 -19.80 -6.35
C GLY A 95 2.46 -20.67 -5.11
N TYR A 96 2.52 -20.09 -3.90
CA TYR A 96 2.21 -20.80 -2.65
C TYR A 96 0.90 -20.31 -2.03
N ALA A 97 -0.23 -20.62 -2.69
CA ALA A 97 -1.57 -20.23 -2.24
C ALA A 97 -1.88 -20.62 -0.77
N GLY A 98 -1.28 -21.69 -0.26
CA GLY A 98 -1.45 -22.11 1.14
C GLY A 98 -0.89 -21.12 2.18
N LEU A 99 0.19 -20.40 1.87
CA LEU A 99 0.78 -19.42 2.79
C LEU A 99 -0.02 -18.11 2.80
N VAL A 100 -0.49 -17.68 1.63
CA VAL A 100 -1.40 -16.52 1.50
C VAL A 100 -2.69 -16.76 2.29
N ALA A 101 -3.30 -17.94 2.13
CA ALA A 101 -4.48 -18.31 2.90
C ALA A 101 -4.20 -18.45 4.41
N ALA A 102 -3.04 -18.99 4.80
CA ALA A 102 -2.63 -19.08 6.21
C ALA A 102 -2.41 -17.71 6.87
N ALA A 103 -2.03 -16.69 6.08
CA ALA A 103 -1.97 -15.31 6.51
C ALA A 103 -3.35 -14.64 6.62
N GLY A 104 -4.44 -15.34 6.26
CA GLY A 104 -5.81 -14.82 6.30
C GLY A 104 -6.22 -14.04 5.06
N ILE A 105 -5.41 -14.09 3.99
CA ILE A 105 -5.65 -13.37 2.74
C ILE A 105 -6.32 -14.31 1.74
N ASP A 106 -7.44 -13.87 1.17
CA ASP A 106 -8.30 -14.67 0.32
C ASP A 106 -8.91 -13.85 -0.82
N LEU A 107 -8.09 -13.08 -1.54
CA LEU A 107 -8.57 -12.24 -2.64
C LEU A 107 -8.99 -13.06 -3.86
N THR A 108 -10.23 -12.85 -4.30
CA THR A 108 -10.73 -13.29 -5.61
C THR A 108 -11.13 -12.06 -6.41
N VAL A 109 -10.73 -12.00 -7.68
CA VAL A 109 -11.11 -10.93 -8.61
C VAL A 109 -11.71 -11.57 -9.85
N GLN A 110 -12.89 -11.13 -10.23
CA GLN A 110 -13.48 -11.42 -11.53
C GLN A 110 -13.20 -10.24 -12.46
N LEU A 111 -12.48 -10.49 -13.55
CA LEU A 111 -12.32 -9.54 -14.63
C LEU A 111 -13.32 -9.87 -15.74
N ASN A 112 -13.97 -8.84 -16.29
CA ASN A 112 -14.99 -8.97 -17.33
C ASN A 112 -14.49 -8.37 -18.64
N GLU A 113 -14.92 -8.95 -19.77
CA GLU A 113 -14.43 -8.54 -21.10
C GLU A 113 -14.73 -7.07 -21.47
N ASP A 114 -15.66 -6.43 -20.75
CA ASP A 114 -16.06 -5.04 -20.97
C ASP A 114 -15.17 -4.03 -20.23
N GLY A 115 -14.09 -4.47 -19.59
CA GLY A 115 -13.20 -3.60 -18.81
C GLY A 115 -13.66 -3.37 -17.37
N THR A 116 -14.67 -4.10 -16.89
CA THR A 116 -15.10 -4.03 -15.49
C THR A 116 -14.49 -5.15 -14.66
N PHE A 117 -14.36 -4.94 -13.35
CA PHE A 117 -14.03 -6.01 -12.41
C PHE A 117 -15.01 -6.07 -11.24
N GLU A 118 -15.10 -7.24 -10.63
CA GLU A 118 -15.83 -7.48 -9.40
C GLU A 118 -14.96 -8.25 -8.40
N VAL A 119 -14.90 -7.74 -7.18
CA VAL A 119 -14.34 -8.44 -6.02
C VAL A 119 -15.52 -8.93 -5.19
N PRO A 120 -15.89 -10.23 -5.28
CA PRO A 120 -16.83 -10.82 -4.34
C PRO A 120 -16.23 -10.79 -2.92
N THR A 121 -17.03 -11.11 -1.89
CA THR A 121 -16.57 -11.15 -0.50
C THR A 121 -15.23 -11.87 -0.37
N SER A 122 -14.18 -11.09 -0.12
CA SER A 122 -12.79 -11.51 -0.12
C SER A 122 -12.06 -10.88 1.07
N THR A 123 -10.81 -11.25 1.31
CA THR A 123 -9.94 -10.54 2.26
C THR A 123 -8.66 -10.08 1.57
N TYR A 124 -8.21 -8.87 1.89
CA TYR A 124 -7.03 -8.26 1.29
C TYR A 124 -6.25 -7.47 2.36
N PRO A 125 -4.91 -7.55 2.40
CA PRO A 125 -4.12 -6.82 3.37
C PRO A 125 -4.17 -5.31 3.09
N THR A 126 -4.33 -4.53 4.15
CA THR A 126 -4.25 -3.07 4.12
C THR A 126 -3.67 -2.58 5.45
N THR A 127 -3.70 -1.27 5.67
CA THR A 127 -3.38 -0.64 6.95
C THR A 127 -4.65 -0.06 7.57
N ASP A 128 -4.69 -0.08 8.90
CA ASP A 128 -5.70 0.62 9.69
C ASP A 128 -5.00 1.56 10.67
N THR A 129 -5.68 2.62 11.10
CA THR A 129 -5.14 3.62 12.02
C THR A 129 -6.06 3.79 13.22
N GLU A 130 -5.56 3.44 14.40
CA GLU A 130 -6.25 3.62 15.66
C GLU A 130 -5.36 4.39 16.63
N ASN A 131 -5.92 5.36 17.35
CA ASN A 131 -5.19 6.17 18.34
C ASN A 131 -3.90 6.82 17.76
N CYS A 132 -3.98 7.31 16.53
CA CYS A 132 -2.85 7.89 15.78
C CYS A 132 -1.68 6.91 15.58
N SER A 133 -1.95 5.60 15.55
CA SER A 133 -0.99 4.54 15.25
C SER A 133 -1.52 3.66 14.13
N THR A 134 -0.67 3.42 13.13
CA THR A 134 -0.97 2.63 11.95
C THR A 134 -0.46 1.20 12.15
N PHE A 135 -1.28 0.23 11.76
CA PHE A 135 -0.95 -1.20 11.85
C PHE A 135 -1.52 -1.96 10.65
N SER A 136 -0.96 -3.13 10.36
CA SER A 136 -1.47 -3.98 9.28
C SER A 136 -2.78 -4.65 9.70
N SER A 137 -3.75 -4.66 8.80
CA SER A 137 -5.04 -5.32 8.98
C SER A 137 -5.41 -6.11 7.72
N ILE A 138 -6.27 -7.11 7.87
CA ILE A 138 -6.75 -7.93 6.75
C ILE A 138 -8.29 -7.96 6.84
N PRO A 139 -8.96 -6.87 6.45
CA PRO A 139 -10.42 -6.78 6.50
C PRO A 139 -11.07 -7.64 5.41
N THR A 140 -12.36 -7.89 5.60
CA THR A 140 -13.23 -8.35 4.51
C THR A 140 -13.54 -7.18 3.58
N ILE A 141 -13.40 -7.40 2.28
CA ILE A 141 -13.65 -6.40 1.23
C ILE A 141 -14.65 -6.93 0.20
N GLN A 142 -15.33 -5.99 -0.45
CA GLN A 142 -16.11 -6.16 -1.67
C GLN A 142 -15.91 -4.90 -2.50
N ASP A 143 -15.77 -5.05 -3.82
CA ASP A 143 -15.52 -3.91 -4.70
C ASP A 143 -16.04 -4.19 -6.12
N GLN A 144 -16.34 -3.12 -6.83
CA GLN A 144 -16.65 -3.14 -8.26
C GLN A 144 -16.03 -1.91 -8.90
N GLY A 145 -15.46 -2.08 -10.08
CA GLY A 145 -14.71 -1.00 -10.70
C GLY A 145 -14.38 -1.23 -12.16
N ILE A 146 -13.49 -0.39 -12.67
CA ILE A 146 -13.06 -0.38 -14.07
C ILE A 146 -11.55 -0.57 -14.11
N TYR A 147 -11.12 -1.50 -14.96
CA TYR A 147 -9.74 -1.71 -15.31
C TYR A 147 -9.48 -1.35 -16.78
N GLU A 148 -8.24 -0.99 -17.08
CA GLU A 148 -7.76 -0.80 -18.43
C GLU A 148 -6.62 -1.77 -18.73
N TRP A 149 -6.55 -2.25 -19.96
CA TRP A 149 -5.47 -3.10 -20.46
C TRP A 149 -5.19 -2.75 -21.91
N ASP A 150 -3.92 -2.61 -22.26
CA ASP A 150 -3.49 -2.27 -23.63
C ASP A 150 -3.57 -3.47 -24.60
N GLY A 151 -3.82 -4.67 -24.10
CA GLY A 151 -3.94 -5.91 -24.87
C GLY A 151 -2.63 -6.68 -25.04
N GLU A 152 -1.52 -6.21 -24.44
CA GLU A 152 -0.23 -6.89 -24.50
C GLU A 152 -0.05 -7.82 -23.29
N ASP A 153 0.30 -9.09 -23.56
CA ASP A 153 0.44 -10.13 -22.53
C ASP A 153 1.81 -10.08 -21.81
N ASP A 154 2.87 -9.51 -22.41
CA ASP A 154 4.23 -9.46 -21.85
C ASP A 154 4.62 -8.02 -21.53
N ARG A 155 4.56 -7.68 -20.23
CA ARG A 155 4.74 -6.32 -19.72
C ARG A 155 3.83 -5.28 -20.39
N GLY A 156 2.59 -5.68 -20.68
CA GLY A 156 1.56 -4.74 -21.14
C GLY A 156 1.17 -3.78 -20.03
N GLY A 157 0.62 -2.64 -20.41
CA GLY A 157 0.05 -1.66 -19.49
C GLY A 157 -1.26 -2.17 -18.89
N PHE A 158 -1.40 -2.07 -17.57
CA PHE A 158 -2.64 -2.41 -16.86
C PHE A 158 -2.95 -1.33 -15.83
N GLY A 159 -4.21 -0.92 -15.76
CA GLY A 159 -4.67 0.14 -14.87
C GLY A 159 -5.95 -0.21 -14.12
N ILE A 160 -6.12 0.38 -12.94
CA ILE A 160 -7.40 0.45 -12.23
C ILE A 160 -7.79 1.92 -12.21
N VAL A 161 -8.88 2.28 -12.90
CA VAL A 161 -9.31 3.67 -13.07
C VAL A 161 -10.58 4.01 -12.29
N GLU A 162 -11.28 2.99 -11.78
CA GLU A 162 -12.36 3.13 -10.82
C GLU A 162 -12.28 1.97 -9.82
N SER A 163 -12.26 2.28 -8.53
CA SER A 163 -12.28 1.32 -7.42
C SER A 163 -12.64 2.04 -6.12
N GLY A 164 -13.36 1.36 -5.23
CA GLY A 164 -13.60 1.85 -3.87
C GLY A 164 -12.57 1.36 -2.84
N ILE A 165 -11.67 0.45 -3.23
CA ILE A 165 -10.76 -0.26 -2.31
C ILE A 165 -9.29 -0.15 -2.73
N PHE A 166 -8.99 -0.29 -4.02
CA PHE A 166 -7.62 -0.23 -4.55
C PHE A 166 -7.26 1.19 -4.97
N ASP A 167 -5.97 1.51 -4.85
CA ASP A 167 -5.43 2.76 -5.40
C ASP A 167 -5.61 2.80 -6.93
N LEU A 168 -5.89 3.99 -7.45
CA LEU A 168 -6.01 4.21 -8.88
C LEU A 168 -4.64 4.36 -9.54
N PHE A 169 -4.46 3.69 -10.68
CA PHE A 169 -3.25 3.76 -11.49
C PHE A 169 -3.57 3.50 -12.96
N SER A 170 -2.80 4.14 -13.84
CA SER A 170 -2.97 4.09 -15.29
C SER A 170 -2.27 2.89 -15.92
N MET A 171 -2.71 2.49 -17.10
CA MET A 171 -1.94 1.58 -17.95
C MET A 171 -0.77 2.28 -18.68
N ASP A 172 -0.72 3.62 -18.69
CA ASP A 172 0.36 4.37 -19.34
C ASP A 172 1.60 4.42 -18.43
N PRO A 173 2.74 3.82 -18.83
CA PRO A 173 3.95 3.79 -18.02
C PRO A 173 4.62 5.16 -17.84
N THR A 174 4.15 6.19 -18.53
CA THR A 174 4.64 7.58 -18.36
C THR A 174 3.93 8.34 -17.26
N ASP A 175 2.79 7.83 -16.77
CA ASP A 175 2.07 8.40 -15.65
C ASP A 175 2.77 8.13 -14.31
N VAL A 176 2.56 9.01 -13.33
CA VAL A 176 3.12 8.86 -11.97
C VAL A 176 2.63 7.57 -11.31
N ASN A 177 1.32 7.33 -11.43
CA ASN A 177 0.68 6.10 -10.97
C ASN A 177 0.46 5.22 -12.17
N ASN A 178 1.22 4.14 -12.29
CA ASN A 178 1.13 3.24 -13.44
C ASN A 178 1.25 1.78 -13.02
N GLY A 179 0.71 0.90 -13.87
CA GLY A 179 0.76 -0.54 -13.68
C GLY A 179 1.11 -1.30 -14.95
N TYR A 180 1.57 -2.53 -14.74
CA TYR A 180 1.86 -3.49 -15.78
C TYR A 180 1.24 -4.84 -15.46
N ILE A 181 1.08 -5.65 -16.51
CA ILE A 181 0.58 -7.01 -16.42
C ILE A 181 1.46 -7.97 -17.21
N ASN A 182 1.59 -9.19 -16.70
CA ASN A 182 2.06 -10.35 -17.45
C ASN A 182 0.97 -11.42 -17.43
N VAL A 183 0.49 -11.80 -18.60
CA VAL A 183 -0.54 -12.82 -18.80
C VAL A 183 0.12 -14.09 -19.32
N TYR A 184 0.03 -15.16 -18.54
CA TYR A 184 0.60 -16.45 -18.93
C TYR A 184 -0.51 -17.36 -19.44
N ARG A 185 -0.52 -17.60 -20.74
CA ARG A 185 -1.48 -18.49 -21.40
C ARG A 185 -0.96 -19.92 -21.52
N ALA A 186 -1.89 -20.86 -21.69
CA ALA A 186 -1.53 -22.23 -22.04
C ALA A 186 -0.82 -22.27 -23.41
N SER A 187 0.07 -23.24 -23.62
CA SER A 187 0.77 -23.37 -24.91
C SER A 187 -0.12 -23.94 -26.03
N ASP A 188 -1.24 -24.56 -25.64
CA ASP A 188 -2.14 -25.34 -26.50
C ASP A 188 -3.58 -24.79 -26.55
N SER A 189 -3.85 -23.68 -25.84
CA SER A 189 -5.11 -22.94 -25.88
C SER A 189 -4.90 -21.46 -25.53
N ASP A 190 -5.89 -20.61 -25.80
CA ASP A 190 -5.85 -19.19 -25.39
C ASP A 190 -6.20 -19.00 -23.90
N ASP A 191 -6.34 -20.09 -23.14
CA ASP A 191 -6.72 -20.07 -21.73
C ASP A 191 -5.62 -19.43 -20.87
N ILE A 192 -6.03 -18.54 -19.98
CA ILE A 192 -5.14 -17.90 -19.02
C ILE A 192 -4.86 -18.86 -17.87
N ARG A 193 -3.58 -19.05 -17.55
CA ARG A 193 -3.12 -19.91 -16.45
C ARG A 193 -2.87 -19.12 -15.17
N HIS A 194 -2.19 -17.98 -15.30
CA HIS A 194 -1.99 -17.04 -14.21
C HIS A 194 -1.66 -15.67 -14.77
N VAL A 195 -1.82 -14.67 -13.91
CA VAL A 195 -1.55 -13.26 -14.21
C VAL A 195 -0.67 -12.72 -13.10
N ILE A 196 0.31 -11.89 -13.45
CA ILE A 196 1.08 -11.09 -12.51
C ILE A 196 0.79 -9.63 -12.83
N ILE A 197 0.24 -8.92 -11.85
CA ILE A 197 0.00 -7.47 -11.93
C ILE A 197 0.98 -6.81 -10.98
N GLY A 198 1.67 -5.77 -11.44
CA GLY A 198 2.49 -4.90 -10.61
C GLY A 198 2.10 -3.46 -10.88
N TRP A 199 2.11 -2.62 -9.85
CA TRP A 199 1.79 -1.21 -9.98
C TRP A 199 2.57 -0.38 -8.98
N THR A 200 2.58 0.92 -9.20
CA THR A 200 3.04 1.91 -8.25
C THR A 200 2.01 3.01 -8.20
N ALA A 201 1.66 3.43 -6.98
CA ALA A 201 0.77 4.55 -6.74
C ALA A 201 1.40 5.45 -5.67
N VAL A 202 1.26 6.74 -5.87
CA VAL A 202 1.59 7.78 -4.90
C VAL A 202 0.27 8.36 -4.39
N ASP A 203 0.15 8.53 -3.07
CA ASP A 203 -0.99 9.18 -2.44
C ASP A 203 -1.26 10.54 -3.10
N GLY A 204 -2.54 10.84 -3.33
CA GLY A 204 -2.96 12.03 -4.04
C GLY A 204 -4.23 11.82 -4.85
N THR A 205 -4.71 12.90 -5.49
CA THR A 205 -5.90 12.86 -6.34
C THR A 205 -5.80 11.86 -7.50
N GLY A 206 -4.58 11.56 -7.96
CA GLY A 206 -4.34 10.60 -9.03
C GLY A 206 -4.54 9.14 -8.61
N SER A 207 -4.31 8.80 -7.34
CA SER A 207 -4.56 7.46 -6.79
C SER A 207 -5.89 7.36 -6.06
N ALA A 208 -6.56 8.49 -5.81
CA ALA A 208 -7.71 8.62 -4.93
C ALA A 208 -7.43 8.08 -3.51
N SER A 209 -6.17 8.09 -3.09
CA SER A 209 -5.70 7.52 -1.82
C SER A 209 -4.95 8.55 -1.01
N GLY A 210 -5.03 8.44 0.32
CA GLY A 210 -4.34 9.32 1.25
C GLY A 210 -4.76 10.80 1.16
N ILE A 211 -5.96 11.10 0.66
CA ILE A 211 -6.51 12.45 0.50
C ILE A 211 -7.85 12.67 1.21
N ASP A 212 -8.13 13.93 1.54
CA ASP A 212 -9.42 14.40 2.04
C ASP A 212 -10.45 14.62 0.90
N SER A 213 -11.63 15.14 1.26
CA SER A 213 -12.68 15.47 0.28
C SER A 213 -12.34 16.63 -0.65
N GLU A 214 -11.32 17.43 -0.32
CA GLU A 214 -10.82 18.55 -1.12
C GLU A 214 -9.62 18.15 -2.00
N GLY A 215 -9.11 16.92 -1.84
CA GLY A 215 -7.96 16.38 -2.56
C GLY A 215 -6.61 16.68 -1.91
N ASN A 216 -6.58 17.23 -0.70
CA ASN A 216 -5.35 17.46 0.05
C ASN A 216 -4.92 16.16 0.73
N LEU A 217 -3.60 15.94 0.84
CA LEU A 217 -3.08 14.78 1.57
C LEU A 217 -3.52 14.85 3.04
N ASN A 218 -4.08 13.75 3.56
CA ASN A 218 -4.62 13.68 4.91
C ASN A 218 -4.22 12.42 5.68
N ARG A 219 -3.41 11.54 5.07
CA ARG A 219 -2.92 10.34 5.77
C ARG A 219 -1.98 10.77 6.90
N GLN A 220 -2.28 10.30 8.10
CA GLN A 220 -1.40 10.38 9.26
C GLN A 220 -0.82 8.97 9.48
N LEU A 221 0.50 8.88 9.60
CA LEU A 221 1.17 7.64 9.96
C LEU A 221 1.57 7.71 11.42
N GLY A 222 1.26 6.67 12.16
CA GLY A 222 1.92 6.41 13.44
C GLY A 222 2.52 5.02 13.45
N ILE A 223 3.62 4.85 14.17
CA ILE A 223 4.28 3.55 14.27
C ILE A 223 3.77 2.89 15.56
N SER A 224 3.06 1.77 15.41
CA SER A 224 2.46 1.03 16.54
C SER A 224 3.45 0.15 17.32
N THR A 225 4.66 -0.01 16.79
CA THR A 225 5.76 -0.72 17.45
C THR A 225 7.08 0.01 17.26
N ALA A 226 7.98 -0.08 18.23
CA ALA A 226 9.33 0.44 18.09
C ALA A 226 10.35 -0.69 18.36
N PRO A 227 11.56 -0.61 17.77
CA PRO A 227 12.66 -1.50 18.12
C PRO A 227 12.93 -1.45 19.62
N ALA A 228 13.08 -2.61 20.23
CA ALA A 228 13.28 -2.76 21.66
C ALA A 228 14.25 -3.91 21.99
N ASP A 229 14.74 -3.89 23.23
CA ASP A 229 15.69 -4.85 23.79
C ASP A 229 15.06 -5.50 25.05
N GLU A 230 14.98 -6.82 25.06
CA GLU A 230 14.47 -7.65 26.18
C GLU A 230 15.52 -7.87 27.29
N ASP A 231 16.80 -7.70 26.98
CA ASP A 231 17.93 -8.11 27.82
C ASP A 231 18.59 -6.95 28.57
N PHE A 232 18.37 -5.69 28.14
CA PHE A 232 18.99 -4.51 28.77
C PHE A 232 18.81 -4.47 30.30
N VAL A 233 17.60 -4.67 30.80
CA VAL A 233 17.30 -4.64 32.25
C VAL A 233 18.03 -5.76 32.97
N THR A 234 18.02 -6.96 32.39
CA THR A 234 18.70 -8.14 32.94
C THR A 234 20.21 -7.89 33.02
N GLY A 235 20.81 -7.34 31.96
CA GLY A 235 22.21 -6.96 31.89
C GLY A 235 22.59 -5.86 32.89
N LEU A 236 21.75 -4.83 33.03
CA LEU A 236 21.96 -3.73 33.98
C LEU A 236 21.90 -4.22 35.43
N ASN A 237 20.90 -5.05 35.77
CA ASN A 237 20.79 -5.66 37.10
C ASN A 237 22.02 -6.51 37.43
N ALA A 238 22.50 -7.32 36.48
CA ALA A 238 23.67 -8.17 36.66
C ALA A 238 24.99 -7.38 36.79
N SER A 239 25.18 -6.34 35.96
CA SER A 239 26.44 -5.59 35.88
C SER A 239 26.58 -4.53 36.98
N ALA A 240 25.49 -3.84 37.32
CA ALA A 240 25.47 -2.78 38.33
C ALA A 240 25.05 -3.27 39.73
N GLY A 241 24.73 -4.55 39.89
CA GLY A 241 24.23 -5.10 41.16
C GLY A 241 22.89 -4.50 41.58
N MET A 242 22.08 -4.10 40.61
CA MET A 242 20.76 -3.50 40.81
C MET A 242 19.67 -4.59 40.85
N SER A 243 18.48 -4.21 41.27
CA SER A 243 17.29 -5.09 41.26
C SER A 243 16.07 -4.30 40.84
N LEU A 244 16.11 -3.79 39.61
CA LEU A 244 14.97 -3.15 38.96
C LEU A 244 13.89 -4.22 38.72
N ASN A 245 12.75 -4.10 39.42
CA ASN A 245 11.63 -5.03 39.33
C ASN A 245 10.62 -4.52 38.28
N VAL A 246 10.99 -4.62 37.02
CA VAL A 246 10.21 -4.08 35.89
C VAL A 246 9.43 -5.14 35.12
N GLY A 247 9.51 -6.43 35.50
CA GLY A 247 8.83 -7.55 34.83
C GLY A 247 9.51 -7.97 33.53
N ASP A 248 8.83 -8.79 32.71
CA ASP A 248 9.28 -9.26 31.38
C ASP A 248 9.02 -8.19 30.30
N HIS A 249 9.27 -6.94 30.65
CA HIS A 249 8.91 -5.77 29.87
C HIS A 249 10.12 -5.25 29.12
N VAL A 250 10.00 -5.07 27.80
CA VAL A 250 11.12 -4.64 26.96
C VAL A 250 11.52 -3.20 27.21
N THR A 251 12.69 -2.81 26.73
CA THR A 251 13.20 -1.44 26.83
C THR A 251 13.43 -0.82 25.46
N PHE A 252 13.03 0.43 25.29
CA PHE A 252 13.33 1.24 24.12
C PHE A 252 14.65 1.99 24.38
N GLY A 253 15.68 1.81 23.54
CA GLY A 253 16.99 2.43 23.76
C GLY A 253 18.15 1.72 23.04
N ASP A 254 19.38 2.16 23.28
CA ASP A 254 20.58 1.67 22.59
C ASP A 254 20.95 0.24 23.04
N ASN A 255 21.19 -0.64 22.07
CA ASN A 255 21.43 -2.08 22.25
C ASN A 255 22.67 -2.31 23.12
N TRP A 256 22.51 -3.03 24.24
CA TRP A 256 23.68 -3.64 24.90
C TRP A 256 24.26 -4.70 23.92
N PRO A 257 25.59 -4.97 23.87
CA PRO A 257 26.21 -5.64 22.72
C PRO A 257 25.88 -7.14 22.52
N TYR A 258 24.78 -7.64 23.07
CA TYR A 258 24.29 -9.00 22.88
C TYR A 258 22.75 -9.02 22.87
N ASP A 259 22.19 -9.41 21.72
CA ASP A 259 20.88 -10.06 21.49
C ASP A 259 19.72 -9.29 20.82
N GLU A 260 18.77 -10.11 20.35
CA GLU A 260 17.67 -10.00 19.39
C GLU A 260 16.87 -8.71 19.50
N ALA A 261 16.97 -7.88 18.46
CA ALA A 261 16.05 -6.77 18.26
C ALA A 261 14.63 -7.31 18.13
N VAL A 262 13.79 -7.02 19.11
CA VAL A 262 12.35 -7.29 19.06
C VAL A 262 11.61 -6.00 18.71
N ASN A 263 10.38 -6.12 18.21
CA ASN A 263 9.50 -4.99 18.02
C ASN A 263 8.40 -5.04 19.09
N ALA A 264 8.24 -3.96 19.84
CA ALA A 264 7.24 -3.90 20.90
C ALA A 264 6.34 -2.68 20.79
N ASN A 265 5.08 -2.87 21.17
CA ASN A 265 4.05 -1.83 21.25
C ASN A 265 3.98 -1.16 22.63
N TRP A 266 4.65 -1.71 23.64
CA TRP A 266 4.82 -1.12 24.96
C TRP A 266 6.18 -1.54 25.53
N GLY A 267 6.79 -0.65 26.31
CA GLY A 267 8.12 -0.86 26.87
C GLY A 267 8.51 0.29 27.78
N TYR A 268 9.62 0.14 28.50
CA TYR A 268 10.20 1.21 29.31
C TYR A 268 11.20 2.04 28.50
N ILE A 269 11.21 3.35 28.74
CA ILE A 269 12.26 4.25 28.25
C ILE A 269 13.39 4.24 29.29
N PHE A 270 14.62 3.94 28.87
CA PHE A 270 15.81 3.92 29.74
C PHE A 270 16.86 4.94 29.32
#